data_AF-A0A564NP56-F1
#
_entry.id   AF-A0A564NP56-F1
#
_cell.length_a   1.000
_cell.length_b   1.000
_cell.length_c   1.000
_cell.angle_alpha   90.00
_cell.angle_beta   90.00
_cell.angle_gamma   90.00
#
_symmetry.space_group_name_H-M   'P 1'
#
loop_
_entity.id
_entity.type
_entity.pdbx_description
1 polymer ?
#
loop_
_entity_poly.entity_id
_entity_poly.type
_entity_poly.pdbx_seq_one_letter_code
_entity_poly.pdbx_strand_id
1 'polypeptide(L)'
;MSRKPIPFKTMTLEQAAKFLECDVDDLFQWWEERVIKLCIDCKDLRAEIIFTNDEKDFDPLKLDEVPFWQDECSSFMPIRVTFDELDGVFKTEGIVKGLFIPSQQIINNIKNDVIITDDFLADPFKSIGDFPVIIKIIKYGDSYAGDYNCKYVPKIRQSLLRIHSEDIEAIRDILYPAPTPTPAPIPLQTPMPEGPSDSRKVGTKTVNAMALFIKQLIAINYGDDVANSPRKHIDNPRGVIKSDFENKGLTPPSGNVVEKWLKNSDLD
;
A
#
# COMPACT_ATOMS: atom_id res chain seq x y z
N MET A 1 8.77 26.11 2.31
CA MET A 1 8.24 26.35 0.95
C MET A 1 6.73 26.24 1.02
N SER A 2 5.98 27.11 0.34
CA SER A 2 4.50 27.04 0.33
C SER A 2 4.04 25.75 -0.35
N ARG A 3 3.17 24.95 0.30
CA ARG A 3 2.60 23.74 -0.31
C ARG A 3 1.81 24.15 -1.55
N LYS A 4 2.35 23.90 -2.75
CA LYS A 4 1.63 24.12 -4.01
C LYS A 4 0.33 23.30 -3.97
N PRO A 5 -0.83 23.83 -4.37
CA PRO A 5 -2.06 23.04 -4.39
C PRO A 5 -1.92 21.86 -5.36
N ILE A 6 -2.54 20.72 -5.01
CA ILE A 6 -2.56 19.56 -5.91
C ILE A 6 -3.47 19.90 -7.10
N PRO A 7 -2.96 19.81 -8.34
CA PRO A 7 -3.67 20.35 -9.50
C PRO A 7 -4.83 19.47 -9.98
N PHE A 8 -4.78 18.16 -9.72
CA PHE A 8 -5.75 17.19 -10.23
C PHE A 8 -6.06 16.12 -9.17
N LYS A 9 -7.29 15.57 -9.22
CA LYS A 9 -7.68 14.43 -8.38
C LYS A 9 -6.83 13.18 -8.68
N THR A 10 -6.39 13.03 -9.92
CA THR A 10 -5.49 11.95 -10.36
C THR A 10 -4.46 12.48 -11.35
N MET A 11 -3.23 11.99 -11.27
CA MET A 11 -2.11 12.43 -12.13
C MET A 11 -1.42 11.22 -12.76
N THR A 12 -0.80 11.40 -13.94
CA THR A 12 0.12 10.37 -14.47
C THR A 12 1.38 10.29 -13.61
N LEU A 13 2.15 9.21 -13.75
CA LEU A 13 3.40 9.06 -13.00
C LEU A 13 4.39 10.19 -13.32
N GLU A 14 4.50 10.60 -14.58
CA GLU A 14 5.40 11.69 -15.00
C GLU A 14 4.94 13.04 -14.44
N GLN A 15 3.62 13.27 -14.40
CA GLN A 15 3.06 14.48 -13.80
C GLN A 15 3.31 14.52 -12.29
N ALA A 16 3.12 13.39 -11.60
CA ALA A 16 3.36 13.25 -10.16
C ALA A 16 4.85 13.44 -9.82
N ALA A 17 5.74 12.77 -10.54
CA ALA A 17 7.19 12.89 -10.39
C ALA A 17 7.65 14.35 -10.54
N LYS A 18 7.20 15.03 -11.61
CA LYS A 18 7.48 16.46 -11.82
C LYS A 18 6.93 17.36 -10.72
N PHE A 19 5.77 17.01 -10.16
CA PHE A 19 5.13 17.80 -9.11
C PHE A 19 5.79 17.62 -7.74
N LEU A 20 6.30 16.42 -7.46
CA LEU A 20 7.02 16.06 -6.24
C LEU A 20 8.51 16.38 -6.32
N GLU A 21 9.01 16.73 -7.51
CA GLU A 21 10.42 16.99 -7.80
C GLU A 21 11.29 15.73 -7.54
N CYS A 22 10.77 14.56 -7.95
CA CYS A 22 11.39 13.24 -7.83
C CYS A 22 11.38 12.49 -9.16
N ASP A 23 11.98 11.30 -9.21
CA ASP A 23 11.93 10.42 -10.37
C ASP A 23 10.72 9.48 -10.32
N VAL A 24 10.36 8.91 -11.47
CA VAL A 24 9.24 7.95 -11.54
C VAL A 24 9.56 6.66 -10.76
N ASP A 25 10.83 6.28 -10.69
CA ASP A 25 11.28 5.12 -9.91
C ASP A 25 11.03 5.28 -8.41
N ASP A 26 11.12 6.52 -7.89
CA ASP A 26 10.77 6.81 -6.48
C ASP A 26 9.29 6.52 -6.19
N LEU A 27 8.41 6.74 -7.18
CA LEU A 27 6.98 6.42 -7.05
C LEU A 27 6.76 4.91 -6.95
N PHE A 28 7.52 4.12 -7.72
CA PHE A 28 7.46 2.66 -7.61
C PHE A 28 8.05 2.18 -6.28
N GLN A 29 9.09 2.83 -5.76
CA GLN A 29 9.65 2.52 -4.44
C GLN A 29 8.61 2.73 -3.33
N TRP A 30 7.92 3.87 -3.31
CA TRP A 30 6.86 4.13 -2.33
C TRP A 30 5.66 3.19 -2.48
N TRP A 31 5.37 2.75 -3.71
CA TRP A 31 4.36 1.71 -3.94
C TRP A 31 4.78 0.35 -3.38
N GLU A 32 6.04 -0.07 -3.58
CA GLU A 32 6.59 -1.31 -3.01
C GLU A 32 6.55 -1.29 -1.48
N GLU A 33 6.84 -0.13 -0.89
CA GLU A 33 6.76 0.13 0.55
C GLU A 33 5.34 0.27 1.09
N ARG A 34 4.31 0.16 0.22
CA ARG A 34 2.88 0.29 0.56
C ARG A 34 2.49 1.65 1.12
N VAL A 35 3.29 2.68 0.84
CA VAL A 35 2.97 4.07 1.19
C VAL A 35 1.86 4.60 0.30
N ILE A 36 1.86 4.20 -0.98
CA ILE A 36 0.89 4.67 -1.97
C ILE A 36 0.26 3.53 -2.77
N LYS A 37 -0.88 3.84 -3.39
CA LYS A 37 -1.55 2.99 -4.38
C LYS A 37 -1.28 3.50 -5.79
N LEU A 38 -1.00 2.59 -6.72
CA LEU A 38 -1.02 2.86 -8.16
C LEU A 38 -2.29 2.29 -8.76
N CYS A 39 -3.00 3.11 -9.53
CA CYS A 39 -4.30 2.74 -10.09
C CYS A 39 -4.36 3.02 -11.60
N ILE A 40 -5.39 2.49 -12.23
CA ILE A 40 -5.78 2.79 -13.61
C ILE A 40 -7.15 3.44 -13.62
N ASP A 41 -7.35 4.40 -14.53
CA ASP A 41 -8.65 5.02 -14.78
C ASP A 41 -9.42 4.22 -15.85
N CYS A 42 -10.34 3.39 -15.40
CA CYS A 42 -11.21 2.57 -16.23
C CYS A 42 -12.35 3.43 -16.81
N LYS A 43 -12.39 3.53 -18.15
CA LYS A 43 -13.41 4.30 -18.87
C LYS A 43 -14.43 3.38 -19.53
N ASP A 44 -15.31 2.85 -18.69
CA ASP A 44 -16.38 1.91 -19.09
C ASP A 44 -15.78 0.62 -19.71
N LEU A 45 -14.87 -0.04 -18.96
CA LEU A 45 -14.24 -1.29 -19.37
C LEU A 45 -15.07 -2.49 -18.94
N ARG A 46 -15.03 -3.58 -19.70
CA ARG A 46 -15.71 -4.83 -19.32
C ARG A 46 -14.96 -5.52 -18.19
N ALA A 47 -15.71 -6.10 -17.26
CA ALA A 47 -15.16 -6.81 -16.12
C ALA A 47 -16.05 -7.98 -15.70
N GLU A 48 -15.50 -8.85 -14.87
CA GLU A 48 -16.16 -10.00 -14.27
C GLU A 48 -15.82 -10.08 -12.78
N ILE A 49 -16.81 -10.46 -11.97
CA ILE A 49 -16.67 -10.73 -10.54
C ILE A 49 -17.20 -12.13 -10.27
N ILE A 50 -16.50 -12.88 -9.41
CA ILE A 50 -16.92 -14.20 -8.94
C ILE A 50 -17.13 -14.12 -7.44
N PHE A 51 -18.30 -14.52 -6.95
CA PHE A 51 -18.62 -14.52 -5.52
C PHE A 51 -19.46 -15.74 -5.12
N THR A 52 -19.52 -15.99 -3.81
CA THR A 52 -20.33 -17.05 -3.21
C THR A 52 -21.56 -16.46 -2.53
N ASN A 53 -22.60 -17.29 -2.38
CA ASN A 53 -23.92 -16.87 -1.86
C ASN A 53 -23.91 -16.37 -0.40
N ASP A 54 -22.79 -16.52 0.33
CA ASP A 54 -22.64 -16.05 1.71
C ASP A 54 -22.49 -14.52 1.80
N GLU A 55 -22.25 -13.84 0.67
CA GLU A 55 -22.29 -12.37 0.53
C GLU A 55 -23.74 -11.89 0.35
N LYS A 56 -24.47 -11.88 1.47
CA LYS A 56 -25.95 -11.83 1.60
C LYS A 56 -26.71 -10.61 1.03
N ASP A 57 -26.07 -9.66 0.36
CA ASP A 57 -26.71 -8.39 -0.02
C ASP A 57 -26.92 -8.20 -1.54
N PHE A 58 -26.54 -9.18 -2.38
CA PHE A 58 -26.74 -9.07 -3.82
C PHE A 58 -28.01 -9.81 -4.31
N ASP A 59 -28.96 -9.04 -4.84
CA ASP A 59 -30.15 -9.56 -5.52
C ASP A 59 -29.90 -9.60 -7.04
N PRO A 60 -29.68 -10.79 -7.64
CA PRO A 60 -29.40 -10.92 -9.07
C PRO A 60 -30.58 -10.52 -9.96
N LEU A 61 -31.78 -10.25 -9.41
CA LEU A 61 -32.94 -9.75 -10.16
C LEU A 61 -32.96 -8.22 -10.30
N LYS A 62 -32.04 -7.49 -9.65
CA LYS A 62 -31.97 -6.00 -9.66
C LYS A 62 -30.74 -5.45 -10.39
N LEU A 63 -30.37 -6.10 -11.50
CA LEU A 63 -29.22 -5.74 -12.34
C LEU A 63 -29.24 -4.29 -12.86
N ASP A 64 -30.43 -3.75 -13.15
CA ASP A 64 -30.57 -2.47 -13.88
C ASP A 64 -30.75 -1.24 -12.97
N GLU A 65 -30.90 -1.44 -11.65
CA GLU A 65 -31.34 -0.37 -10.74
C GLU A 65 -30.20 0.22 -9.88
N VAL A 66 -29.15 -0.57 -9.57
CA VAL A 66 -28.07 -0.15 -8.67
C VAL A 66 -26.75 -0.81 -9.07
N PRO A 67 -25.61 -0.08 -9.08
CA PRO A 67 -24.30 -0.70 -9.23
C PRO A 67 -24.08 -1.77 -8.15
N PHE A 68 -23.47 -2.90 -8.52
CA PHE A 68 -23.06 -3.95 -7.57
C PHE A 68 -22.08 -3.37 -6.55
N TRP A 69 -21.17 -2.52 -7.04
CA TRP A 69 -20.22 -1.78 -6.22
C TRP A 69 -20.22 -0.33 -6.67
N GLN A 70 -20.25 0.60 -5.72
CA GLN A 70 -20.01 2.01 -6.00
C GLN A 70 -19.42 2.70 -4.78
N ASP A 71 -18.30 3.37 -5.00
CA ASP A 71 -17.68 4.31 -4.07
C ASP A 71 -17.42 5.66 -4.77
N GLU A 72 -16.72 6.57 -4.10
CA GLU A 72 -16.42 7.92 -4.60
C GLU A 72 -15.42 7.97 -5.78
N CYS A 73 -14.75 6.85 -6.06
CA CYS A 73 -13.71 6.72 -7.07
C CYS A 73 -14.00 5.62 -8.10
N SER A 74 -14.81 4.61 -7.77
CA SER A 74 -14.94 3.36 -8.51
C SER A 74 -16.38 2.86 -8.53
N SER A 75 -16.81 2.26 -9.64
CA SER A 75 -18.10 1.58 -9.71
C SER A 75 -18.03 0.35 -10.61
N PHE A 76 -18.78 -0.68 -10.26
CA PHE A 76 -19.08 -1.84 -11.08
C PHE A 76 -20.58 -1.94 -11.31
N MET A 77 -21.00 -1.88 -12.58
CA MET A 77 -22.38 -2.06 -13.00
C MET A 77 -22.56 -3.48 -13.56
N PRO A 78 -23.35 -4.34 -12.93
CA PRO A 78 -23.58 -5.69 -13.44
C PRO A 78 -24.46 -5.62 -14.71
N ILE A 79 -24.17 -6.48 -15.68
CA ILE A 79 -24.94 -6.65 -16.93
C ILE A 79 -25.60 -8.02 -16.97
N ARG A 80 -24.86 -9.04 -16.50
CA ARG A 80 -25.32 -10.43 -16.55
C ARG A 80 -24.81 -11.18 -15.34
N VAL A 81 -25.72 -11.88 -14.66
CA VAL A 81 -25.38 -12.82 -13.59
C VAL A 81 -25.63 -14.24 -14.11
N THR A 82 -24.71 -15.14 -13.83
CA THR A 82 -24.83 -16.56 -14.09
C THR A 82 -24.45 -17.35 -12.85
N PHE A 83 -25.17 -18.43 -12.56
CA PHE A 83 -24.82 -19.34 -11.49
C PHE A 83 -24.11 -20.56 -12.07
N ASP A 84 -22.92 -20.85 -11.57
CA ASP A 84 -22.16 -22.05 -11.92
C ASP A 84 -22.50 -23.15 -10.91
N GLU A 85 -23.34 -24.10 -11.32
CA GLU A 85 -23.81 -25.19 -10.46
C GLU A 85 -22.69 -26.13 -10.00
N LEU A 86 -21.60 -26.24 -10.77
CA LEU A 86 -20.49 -27.15 -10.43
C LEU A 86 -19.64 -26.59 -9.30
N ASP A 87 -19.33 -25.29 -9.39
CA ASP A 87 -18.47 -24.58 -8.44
C ASP A 87 -19.28 -23.94 -7.29
N GLY A 88 -20.61 -23.86 -7.42
CA GLY A 88 -21.49 -23.23 -6.43
C GLY A 88 -21.28 -21.72 -6.32
N VAL A 89 -20.82 -21.06 -7.39
CA VAL A 89 -20.47 -19.63 -7.42
C VAL A 89 -21.35 -18.86 -8.39
N PHE A 90 -21.54 -17.57 -8.10
CA PHE A 90 -22.10 -16.62 -9.05
C PHE A 90 -20.98 -15.94 -9.82
N LYS A 91 -21.11 -15.91 -11.15
CA LYS A 91 -20.28 -15.14 -12.06
C LYS A 91 -21.10 -13.98 -12.59
N THR A 92 -20.63 -12.76 -12.32
CA THR A 92 -21.28 -11.53 -12.75
C THR A 92 -20.38 -10.79 -13.72
N GLU A 93 -20.84 -10.67 -14.97
CA GLU A 93 -20.23 -9.81 -15.97
C GLU A 93 -20.82 -8.41 -15.88
N GLY A 94 -19.99 -7.40 -16.08
CA GLY A 94 -20.40 -6.01 -15.96
C GLY A 94 -19.42 -5.02 -16.58
N ILE A 95 -19.66 -3.75 -16.28
CA ILE A 95 -18.81 -2.61 -16.69
C ILE A 95 -18.22 -1.96 -15.44
N VAL A 96 -16.91 -1.75 -15.46
CA VAL A 96 -16.20 -0.94 -14.47
C VAL A 96 -15.94 0.47 -14.96
N LYS A 97 -16.05 1.42 -14.02
CA LYS A 97 -15.75 2.82 -14.24
C LYS A 97 -15.00 3.41 -13.05
N GLY A 98 -14.04 4.29 -13.33
CA GLY A 98 -13.26 4.97 -12.31
C GLY A 98 -11.97 4.24 -11.96
N LEU A 99 -11.50 4.37 -10.72
CA LEU A 99 -10.14 3.99 -10.34
C LEU A 99 -10.07 2.55 -9.85
N PHE A 100 -9.22 1.73 -10.45
CA PHE A 100 -8.99 0.36 -10.00
C PHE A 100 -7.49 0.14 -9.77
N ILE A 101 -7.15 -0.60 -8.71
CA ILE A 101 -5.79 -0.93 -8.30
C ILE A 101 -5.46 -2.29 -8.90
N PRO A 102 -4.61 -2.39 -9.94
CA PRO A 102 -4.22 -3.69 -10.46
C PRO A 102 -3.45 -4.50 -9.40
N SER A 103 -3.52 -5.82 -9.51
CA SER A 103 -2.72 -6.70 -8.65
C SER A 103 -1.22 -6.39 -8.76
N GLN A 104 -0.46 -6.75 -7.72
CA GLN A 104 0.98 -6.46 -7.66
C GLN A 104 1.76 -7.03 -8.84
N GLN A 105 1.38 -8.21 -9.31
CA GLN A 105 2.01 -8.83 -10.47
C GLN A 105 1.86 -7.95 -11.72
N ILE A 106 0.70 -7.32 -11.90
CA ILE A 106 0.41 -6.46 -13.04
C ILE A 106 1.23 -5.17 -12.96
N ILE A 107 1.30 -4.55 -11.79
CA ILE A 107 2.10 -3.34 -11.58
C ILE A 107 3.59 -3.66 -11.79
N ASN A 108 4.09 -4.79 -11.28
CA ASN A 108 5.46 -5.24 -11.51
C ASN A 108 5.76 -5.48 -12.99
N ASN A 109 4.84 -6.09 -13.73
CA ASN A 109 4.97 -6.26 -15.17
C ASN A 109 5.07 -4.89 -15.87
N ILE A 110 4.19 -3.95 -15.51
CA ILE A 110 4.20 -2.59 -16.07
C ILE A 110 5.51 -1.84 -15.74
N LYS A 111 6.03 -1.98 -14.51
CA LYS A 111 7.32 -1.41 -14.09
C LYS A 111 8.48 -1.93 -14.95
N ASN A 112 8.40 -3.19 -15.40
CA ASN A 112 9.40 -3.82 -16.27
C ASN A 112 9.07 -3.66 -17.78
N ASP A 113 8.31 -2.64 -18.15
CA ASP A 113 7.91 -2.33 -19.53
C ASP A 113 7.10 -3.43 -20.24
N VAL A 114 6.53 -4.38 -19.49
CA VAL A 114 5.66 -5.41 -20.04
C VAL A 114 4.28 -4.83 -20.32
N ILE A 115 3.86 -4.93 -21.58
CA ILE A 115 2.53 -4.52 -22.02
C ILE A 115 1.53 -5.60 -21.61
N ILE A 116 0.49 -5.23 -20.86
CA ILE A 116 -0.56 -6.18 -20.47
C ILE A 116 -1.56 -6.30 -21.62
N THR A 117 -1.79 -7.53 -22.06
CA THR A 117 -2.68 -7.88 -23.18
C THR A 117 -3.77 -8.89 -22.82
N ASP A 118 -3.72 -9.43 -21.61
CA ASP A 118 -4.67 -10.42 -21.11
C ASP A 118 -5.39 -9.88 -19.86
N ASP A 119 -6.49 -10.53 -19.51
CA ASP A 119 -7.32 -10.19 -18.37
C ASP A 119 -6.50 -10.15 -17.07
N PHE A 120 -6.89 -9.27 -16.16
CA PHE A 120 -6.14 -9.11 -14.92
C PHE A 120 -7.03 -8.73 -13.74
N LEU A 121 -6.56 -9.11 -12.56
CA LEU A 121 -7.20 -8.78 -11.30
C LEU A 121 -6.91 -7.34 -10.89
N ALA A 122 -7.95 -6.65 -10.45
CA ALA A 122 -7.86 -5.34 -9.86
C ALA A 122 -8.94 -5.14 -8.78
N ASP A 123 -8.63 -4.32 -7.79
CA ASP A 123 -9.54 -3.95 -6.71
C ASP A 123 -10.07 -2.52 -6.89
N PRO A 124 -11.29 -2.20 -6.45
CA PRO A 124 -11.77 -0.81 -6.36
C PRO A 124 -10.84 0.03 -5.47
N PHE A 125 -10.63 1.30 -5.81
CA PHE A 125 -9.61 2.13 -5.15
C PHE A 125 -9.82 2.27 -3.63
N LYS A 126 -11.08 2.33 -3.18
CA LYS A 126 -11.50 2.48 -1.79
C LYS A 126 -11.93 1.18 -1.12
N SER A 127 -11.79 0.03 -1.78
CA SER A 127 -12.14 -1.25 -1.18
C SER A 127 -11.33 -1.52 0.10
N ILE A 128 -12.01 -2.10 1.09
CA ILE A 128 -11.41 -2.57 2.34
C ILE A 128 -11.50 -4.09 2.31
N GLY A 129 -10.44 -4.76 1.86
CA GLY A 129 -10.40 -6.20 1.65
C GLY A 129 -10.18 -6.57 0.18
N ASP A 130 -10.10 -7.88 -0.08
CA ASP A 130 -9.93 -8.40 -1.43
C ASP A 130 -11.29 -8.37 -2.15
N PHE A 131 -11.43 -7.55 -3.19
CA PHE A 131 -12.61 -7.51 -4.03
C PHE A 131 -12.16 -7.80 -5.47
N PRO A 132 -11.90 -9.07 -5.80
CA PRO A 132 -11.21 -9.45 -7.02
C PRO A 132 -12.09 -9.18 -8.24
N VAL A 133 -11.90 -8.04 -8.88
CA VAL A 133 -12.51 -7.73 -10.17
C VAL A 133 -11.56 -8.14 -11.27
N ILE A 134 -12.00 -9.05 -12.14
CA ILE A 134 -11.27 -9.43 -13.34
C ILE A 134 -11.62 -8.41 -14.43
N ILE A 135 -10.72 -7.47 -14.70
CA ILE A 135 -10.87 -6.54 -15.82
C ILE A 135 -10.55 -7.30 -17.11
N LYS A 136 -11.54 -7.34 -18.02
CA LYS A 136 -11.45 -8.06 -19.30
C LYS A 136 -10.77 -7.18 -20.35
N ILE A 137 -9.72 -7.67 -20.98
CA ILE A 137 -9.07 -6.98 -22.11
C ILE A 137 -9.69 -7.47 -23.41
N ILE A 138 -10.57 -6.65 -24.01
CA ILE A 138 -11.20 -6.97 -25.29
C ILE A 138 -10.19 -6.77 -26.43
N LYS A 139 -9.84 -7.85 -27.14
CA LYS A 139 -8.93 -7.80 -28.30
C LYS A 139 -9.69 -7.30 -29.54
N TYR A 140 -8.94 -6.68 -30.46
CA TYR A 140 -9.51 -6.17 -31.72
C TYR A 140 -10.10 -7.33 -32.54
N GLY A 141 -11.42 -7.32 -32.78
CA GLY A 141 -12.12 -8.36 -33.54
C GLY A 141 -13.11 -9.21 -32.73
N ASP A 142 -13.07 -9.14 -31.39
CA ASP A 142 -13.95 -9.93 -30.50
C ASP A 142 -15.27 -9.20 -30.14
N SER A 143 -15.62 -8.14 -30.86
CA SER A 143 -16.90 -7.46 -30.64
C SER A 143 -18.06 -8.33 -31.13
N TYR A 144 -18.82 -8.91 -30.20
CA TYR A 144 -20.08 -9.56 -30.52
C TYR A 144 -21.07 -8.52 -31.05
N ALA A 145 -21.89 -8.91 -32.03
CA ALA A 145 -22.94 -8.09 -32.61
C ALA A 145 -23.99 -7.74 -31.53
N GLY A 146 -23.77 -6.61 -30.83
CA GLY A 146 -24.55 -6.19 -29.66
C GLY A 146 -23.79 -5.25 -28.71
N ASP A 147 -22.46 -5.28 -28.73
CA ASP A 147 -21.58 -4.51 -27.81
C ASP A 147 -21.37 -3.04 -28.24
N TYR A 148 -22.45 -2.28 -28.48
CA TYR A 148 -22.37 -0.91 -29.02
C TYR A 148 -21.75 0.14 -28.07
N ASN A 149 -21.37 -0.21 -26.83
CA ASN A 149 -20.90 0.75 -25.83
C ASN A 149 -19.56 0.42 -25.14
N CYS A 150 -18.93 -0.73 -25.40
CA CYS A 150 -17.64 -1.06 -24.78
C CYS A 150 -16.50 -0.47 -25.60
N LYS A 151 -15.80 0.54 -25.06
CA LYS A 151 -14.60 1.09 -25.73
C LYS A 151 -13.49 0.06 -25.71
N TYR A 152 -12.78 -0.06 -26.84
CA TYR A 152 -11.56 -0.86 -26.96
C TYR A 152 -10.63 -0.59 -25.78
N VAL A 153 -10.21 -1.64 -25.07
CA VAL A 153 -9.30 -1.52 -23.94
C VAL A 153 -7.91 -1.20 -24.50
N PRO A 154 -7.36 0.01 -24.25
CA PRO A 154 -6.01 0.32 -24.70
C PRO A 154 -5.03 -0.66 -24.03
N LYS A 155 -4.04 -1.12 -24.79
CA LYS A 155 -2.90 -1.90 -24.27
C LYS A 155 -2.39 -1.24 -22.99
N ILE A 156 -2.44 -1.93 -21.85
CA ILE A 156 -2.11 -1.32 -20.56
C ILE A 156 -0.60 -1.23 -20.42
N ARG A 157 -0.13 -0.02 -20.11
CA ARG A 157 1.28 0.36 -19.99
C ARG A 157 1.42 1.40 -18.88
N GLN A 158 2.65 1.75 -18.56
CA GLN A 158 2.99 2.73 -17.53
C GLN A 158 2.27 4.08 -17.72
N SER A 159 2.09 4.52 -18.97
CA SER A 159 1.37 5.76 -19.29
C SER A 159 -0.12 5.77 -18.90
N LEU A 160 -0.69 4.62 -18.53
CA LEU A 160 -2.05 4.51 -17.98
C LEU A 160 -2.07 4.46 -16.45
N LEU A 161 -0.94 4.24 -15.78
CA LEU A 161 -0.87 4.29 -14.33
C LEU A 161 -1.10 5.71 -13.82
N ARG A 162 -1.82 5.80 -12.72
CA ARG A 162 -2.23 7.04 -12.07
C ARG A 162 -1.97 6.96 -10.58
N ILE A 163 -1.71 8.14 -10.00
CA ILE A 163 -1.65 8.35 -8.56
C ILE A 163 -2.82 9.26 -8.17
N HIS A 164 -3.55 8.89 -7.13
CA HIS A 164 -4.64 9.69 -6.58
C HIS A 164 -4.10 10.80 -5.68
N SER A 165 -4.83 11.91 -5.55
CA SER A 165 -4.39 13.06 -4.75
C SER A 165 -4.12 12.70 -3.28
N GLU A 166 -4.86 11.74 -2.71
CA GLU A 166 -4.64 11.24 -1.34
C GLU A 166 -3.24 10.64 -1.16
N ASP A 167 -2.78 9.84 -2.13
CA ASP A 167 -1.44 9.25 -2.11
C ASP A 167 -0.35 10.32 -2.31
N ILE A 168 -0.63 11.36 -3.11
CA ILE A 168 0.27 12.51 -3.27
C ILE A 168 0.39 13.29 -1.95
N GLU A 169 -0.70 13.41 -1.17
CA GLU A 169 -0.65 14.00 0.17
C GLU A 169 0.17 13.16 1.14
N ALA A 170 0.02 11.83 1.10
CA ALA A 170 0.82 10.91 1.90
C ALA A 170 2.34 11.08 1.63
N ILE A 171 2.75 11.14 0.35
CA ILE A 171 4.15 11.41 -0.01
C ILE A 171 4.59 12.78 0.50
N ARG A 172 3.75 13.81 0.38
CA ARG A 172 4.08 15.16 0.85
C ARG A 172 4.27 15.25 2.35
N ASP A 173 3.50 14.48 3.13
CA ASP A 173 3.66 14.44 4.58
C ASP A 173 4.98 13.75 4.98
N ILE A 174 5.48 12.83 4.16
CA ILE A 174 6.79 12.20 4.32
C ILE A 174 7.92 13.16 3.94
N LEU A 175 7.83 13.82 2.78
CA LEU A 175 8.88 14.72 2.28
C LEU A 175 8.93 16.06 3.04
N TYR A 176 7.77 16.57 3.45
CA TYR A 176 7.59 17.89 4.07
C TYR A 176 6.69 17.79 5.30
N PRO A 177 7.18 17.19 6.40
CA PRO A 177 6.41 17.11 7.64
C PRO A 177 6.06 18.53 8.12
N ALA A 178 4.82 18.74 8.54
CA ALA A 178 4.38 20.03 9.04
C ALA A 178 5.26 20.49 10.21
N PRO A 179 5.59 21.80 10.30
CA PRO A 179 6.33 22.33 11.44
C PRO A 179 5.50 22.07 12.70
N THR A 180 6.04 21.29 13.62
CA THR A 180 5.43 21.09 14.94
C THR A 180 5.24 22.46 15.61
N PRO A 181 4.08 22.76 16.22
CA PRO A 181 3.89 24.02 16.91
C PRO A 181 5.00 24.21 17.95
N THR A 182 5.82 25.24 17.76
CA THR A 182 6.90 25.61 18.67
C THR A 182 6.29 25.91 20.05
N PRO A 183 6.70 25.24 21.13
CA PRO A 183 6.31 25.64 22.47
C PRO A 183 6.78 27.09 22.70
N ALA A 184 5.95 27.92 23.32
CA ALA A 184 6.23 29.33 23.56
C ALA A 184 7.61 29.55 24.23
N PRO A 185 8.33 30.66 23.93
CA PRO A 185 9.72 30.83 24.33
C PRO A 185 9.85 30.98 25.85
N ILE A 186 10.78 30.22 26.44
CA ILE A 186 11.34 30.51 27.77
C ILE A 186 12.49 31.53 27.58
N PRO A 187 12.69 32.54 28.45
CA PRO A 187 13.64 33.63 28.22
C PRO A 187 15.12 33.20 28.09
N LEU A 188 15.82 33.97 27.25
CA LEU A 188 17.17 33.80 26.68
C LEU A 188 18.35 33.73 27.68
N GLN A 189 19.33 32.86 27.37
CA GLN A 189 20.77 33.13 27.54
C GLN A 189 21.52 32.79 26.22
N THR A 190 22.40 33.71 25.78
CA THR A 190 23.13 33.83 24.49
C THR A 190 24.52 33.10 24.48
N PRO A 191 25.30 32.98 23.37
CA PRO A 191 25.01 32.71 21.94
C PRO A 191 25.93 31.64 21.22
N MET A 192 25.37 30.93 20.22
CA MET A 192 25.80 30.23 18.95
C MET A 192 27.29 30.01 18.50
N PRO A 193 27.60 29.19 17.42
CA PRO A 193 26.78 28.27 16.58
C PRO A 193 27.41 26.87 16.25
N GLU A 194 26.62 25.87 15.80
CA GLU A 194 26.96 24.90 14.71
C GLU A 194 25.84 23.84 14.47
N GLY A 195 25.25 23.81 13.25
CA GLY A 195 24.55 22.67 12.60
C GLY A 195 23.15 22.21 13.09
N PRO A 196 22.16 21.92 12.22
CA PRO A 196 20.83 21.49 12.64
C PRO A 196 20.79 19.97 12.90
N SER A 197 20.61 19.56 14.15
CA SER A 197 20.30 18.16 14.52
C SER A 197 18.82 18.03 14.89
N ASP A 198 18.09 17.26 14.09
CA ASP A 198 16.68 16.95 14.30
C ASP A 198 16.55 15.91 15.42
N SER A 199 15.93 16.28 16.54
CA SER A 199 15.67 15.35 17.64
C SER A 199 14.35 15.66 18.34
N ARG A 200 13.24 15.24 17.72
CA ARG A 200 11.99 15.02 18.47
C ARG A 200 12.22 13.89 19.47
N LYS A 201 12.42 14.24 20.75
CA LYS A 201 12.61 13.28 21.85
C LYS A 201 11.34 12.44 22.02
N VAL A 202 11.41 11.15 21.67
CA VAL A 202 10.37 10.16 21.99
C VAL A 202 10.15 10.16 23.51
N GLY A 203 8.89 10.21 23.95
CA GLY A 203 8.57 10.23 25.38
C GLY A 203 9.00 8.96 26.09
N THR A 204 9.54 9.08 27.31
CA THR A 204 10.09 7.97 28.10
C THR A 204 9.11 6.79 28.27
N LYS A 205 7.81 7.08 28.41
CA LYS A 205 6.76 6.05 28.53
C LYS A 205 6.68 5.18 27.27
N THR A 206 6.75 5.80 26.09
CA THR A 206 6.73 5.10 24.80
C THR A 206 8.01 4.30 24.58
N VAL A 207 9.17 4.86 24.92
CA VAL A 207 10.46 4.14 24.86
C VAL A 207 10.44 2.90 25.75
N ASN A 208 9.92 3.01 26.97
CA ASN A 208 9.84 1.88 27.90
C ASN A 208 8.86 0.80 27.42
N ALA A 209 7.72 1.18 26.82
CA ALA A 209 6.77 0.22 26.26
C ALA A 209 7.37 -0.56 25.08
N MET A 210 8.11 0.12 24.19
CA MET A 210 8.83 -0.51 23.08
C MET A 210 9.91 -1.46 23.59
N ALA A 211 10.68 -1.04 24.60
CA ALA A 211 11.71 -1.86 25.22
C ALA A 211 11.12 -3.12 25.90
N LEU A 212 9.97 -3.00 26.55
CA LEU A 212 9.28 -4.15 27.15
C LEU A 212 8.82 -5.14 26.09
N PHE A 213 8.19 -4.65 25.02
CA PHE A 213 7.74 -5.49 23.91
C PHE A 213 8.90 -6.28 23.28
N ILE A 214 10.03 -5.61 23.01
CA ILE A 214 11.22 -6.28 22.46
C ILE A 214 11.76 -7.32 23.43
N LYS A 215 11.82 -7.03 24.74
CA LYS A 215 12.31 -7.99 25.75
C LYS A 215 11.41 -9.23 25.83
N GLN A 216 10.09 -9.06 25.77
CA GLN A 216 9.12 -10.15 25.76
C GLN A 216 9.25 -11.02 24.50
N LEU A 217 9.45 -10.42 23.32
CA LEU A 217 9.70 -11.20 22.10
C LEU A 217 10.99 -12.02 22.18
N ILE A 218 12.04 -11.50 22.81
CA ILE A 218 13.27 -12.28 23.01
C ILE A 218 13.01 -13.43 23.98
N ALA A 219 12.28 -13.20 25.07
CA ALA A 219 11.93 -14.24 26.04
C ALA A 219 11.09 -15.36 25.39
N ILE A 220 10.09 -15.01 24.59
CA ILE A 220 9.21 -15.96 23.89
C ILE A 220 9.99 -16.86 22.92
N ASN A 221 10.95 -16.30 22.18
CA ASN A 221 11.64 -17.02 21.12
C ASN A 221 12.92 -17.73 21.58
N TYR A 222 13.60 -17.20 22.61
CA TYR A 222 14.93 -17.67 23.00
C TYR A 222 15.07 -18.01 24.50
N GLY A 223 14.05 -17.73 25.32
CA GLY A 223 14.08 -17.95 26.77
C GLY A 223 14.44 -16.71 27.60
N ASP A 224 14.06 -16.75 28.87
CA ASP A 224 14.26 -15.65 29.82
C ASP A 224 15.75 -15.37 30.10
N ASP A 225 16.60 -16.39 30.00
CA ASP A 225 18.05 -16.27 30.14
C ASP A 225 18.66 -15.41 29.02
N VAL A 226 18.20 -15.63 27.79
CA VAL A 226 18.62 -14.84 26.62
C VAL A 226 18.04 -13.42 26.69
N ALA A 227 16.78 -13.26 27.12
CA ALA A 227 16.14 -11.95 27.27
C ALA A 227 16.78 -11.05 28.35
N ASN A 228 17.33 -11.66 29.40
CA ASN A 228 18.03 -10.96 30.47
C ASN A 228 19.53 -10.71 30.18
N SER A 229 20.10 -11.34 29.14
CA SER A 229 21.50 -11.13 28.73
C SER A 229 21.68 -11.07 27.20
N PRO A 230 20.88 -10.28 26.45
CA PRO A 230 20.78 -10.37 24.99
C PRO A 230 22.09 -10.06 24.29
N ARG A 231 22.90 -9.17 24.86
CA ARG A 231 24.23 -8.81 24.33
C ARG A 231 25.13 -10.01 24.08
N LYS A 232 25.17 -10.97 25.00
CA LYS A 232 26.02 -12.17 24.89
C LYS A 232 25.58 -13.07 23.74
N HIS A 233 24.30 -13.03 23.36
CA HIS A 233 23.73 -13.83 22.29
C HIS A 233 23.72 -13.10 20.92
N ILE A 234 24.07 -11.80 20.91
CA ILE A 234 24.21 -10.98 19.71
C ILE A 234 25.68 -10.80 19.33
N ASP A 235 26.56 -10.48 20.29
CA ASP A 235 27.97 -10.16 20.00
C ASP A 235 28.84 -11.43 19.85
N ASN A 236 28.42 -12.55 20.44
CA ASN A 236 29.12 -13.83 20.31
C ASN A 236 28.93 -14.40 18.89
N PRO A 237 29.99 -14.78 18.16
CA PRO A 237 29.88 -15.48 16.88
C PRO A 237 29.05 -16.77 16.90
N ARG A 238 28.86 -17.37 18.07
CA ARG A 238 27.99 -18.56 18.29
C ARG A 238 26.71 -18.22 19.06
N GLY A 239 26.36 -16.94 19.14
CA GLY A 239 25.16 -16.49 19.83
C GLY A 239 23.90 -16.83 19.02
N VAL A 240 22.88 -17.34 19.70
CA VAL A 240 21.64 -17.83 19.05
C VAL A 240 20.93 -16.73 18.24
N ILE A 241 20.89 -15.50 18.77
CA ILE A 241 20.29 -14.36 18.06
C ILE A 241 21.12 -14.00 16.82
N LYS A 242 22.45 -14.00 16.93
CA LYS A 242 23.32 -13.72 15.79
C LYS A 242 23.17 -14.74 14.68
N SER A 243 23.18 -16.03 15.03
CA SER A 243 23.00 -17.12 14.06
C SER A 243 21.67 -17.02 13.32
N ASP A 244 20.58 -16.66 14.00
CA ASP A 244 19.26 -16.52 13.36
C ASP A 244 19.16 -15.33 12.41
N PHE A 245 19.83 -14.21 12.71
CA PHE A 245 19.95 -13.09 11.78
C PHE A 245 20.76 -13.47 10.54
N GLU A 246 21.92 -14.12 10.74
CA GLU A 246 22.79 -14.54 9.63
C GLU A 246 22.12 -15.59 8.73
N ASN A 247 21.38 -16.55 9.31
CA ASN A 247 20.61 -17.54 8.55
C ASN A 247 19.50 -16.92 7.69
N LYS A 248 19.03 -15.72 8.04
CA LYS A 248 18.03 -14.95 7.28
C LYS A 248 18.66 -13.90 6.36
N GLY A 249 19.99 -13.84 6.27
CA GLY A 249 20.70 -12.83 5.47
C GLY A 249 20.60 -11.42 6.03
N LEU A 250 20.35 -11.27 7.34
CA LEU A 250 20.22 -9.99 8.04
C LEU A 250 21.42 -9.74 8.96
N THR A 251 21.69 -8.47 9.25
CA THR A 251 22.73 -8.06 10.21
C THR A 251 22.07 -7.58 11.50
N PRO A 252 22.33 -8.20 12.66
CA PRO A 252 21.75 -7.75 13.92
C PRO A 252 22.37 -6.41 14.37
N PRO A 253 21.62 -5.54 15.06
CA PRO A 253 22.19 -4.42 15.81
C PRO A 253 23.23 -4.91 16.83
N SER A 254 24.19 -4.08 17.23
CA SER A 254 25.18 -4.50 18.25
C SER A 254 24.51 -4.83 19.59
N GLY A 255 25.03 -5.83 20.31
CA GLY A 255 24.49 -6.24 21.60
C GLY A 255 24.49 -5.13 22.64
N ASN A 256 25.49 -4.22 22.58
CA ASN A 256 25.54 -2.99 23.37
C ASN A 256 24.33 -2.07 23.17
N VAL A 257 23.88 -1.93 21.93
CA VAL A 257 22.76 -1.06 21.57
C VAL A 257 21.46 -1.66 22.10
N VAL A 258 21.27 -2.96 21.89
CA VAL A 258 20.09 -3.69 22.39
C VAL A 258 20.03 -3.70 23.91
N GLU A 259 21.15 -3.97 24.60
CA GLU A 259 21.24 -3.91 26.06
C GLU A 259 20.89 -2.51 26.61
N LYS A 260 21.30 -1.44 25.91
CA LYS A 260 20.95 -0.07 26.29
C LYS A 260 19.46 0.24 26.11
N TRP A 261 18.82 -0.32 25.08
CA TRP A 261 17.37 -0.16 24.87
C TRP A 261 16.55 -0.84 25.98
N LEU A 262 16.99 -2.02 26.42
CA LEU A 262 16.25 -2.88 27.34
C LEU A 262 16.54 -2.61 28.83
N LYS A 263 17.42 -1.65 29.14
CA LYS A 263 17.90 -1.39 30.51
C LYS A 263 16.80 -1.03 31.52
N ASN A 264 15.67 -0.50 31.06
CA ASN A 264 14.55 -0.06 31.91
C ASN A 264 13.26 -0.88 31.69
N SER A 265 13.36 -2.07 31.09
CA SER A 265 12.23 -2.99 30.94
C SER A 265 12.46 -4.25 31.77
N ASP A 266 11.73 -4.40 32.87
CA ASP A 266 11.70 -5.64 33.65
C ASP A 266 10.59 -6.55 33.09
N LEU A 267 10.84 -7.87 33.09
CA LEU A 267 9.82 -8.85 32.72
C LEU A 267 8.96 -9.10 33.97
N ASP A 268 7.64 -8.92 33.84
CA ASP A 268 6.66 -9.22 34.89
C ASP A 268 6.44 -10.72 35.08
#